data_AF-A0A7V3X8W8-F1
#
_entry.id   AF-A0A7V3X8W8-F1
#
_cell.length_a   1.000
_cell.length_b   1.000
_cell.length_c   1.000
_cell.angle_alpha   90.00
_cell.angle_beta   90.00
_cell.angle_gamma   90.00
#
_symmetry.space_group_name_H-M   'P 1'
#
loop_
_entity.id
_entity.type
_entity.pdbx_description
1 polymer ?
#
loop_
_entity_poly.entity_id
_entity_poly.type
_entity_poly.pdbx_seq_one_letter_code
_entity_poly.pdbx_strand_id
1 'polypeptide(L)'
;MASNHYDKWIIKSLIGTALIFTGILFIYYTLAQLNDHSRWVLYGIAASIIICSGVLLLCSAFVHKLKFDIRHRQKSHDKSSLES
;
A
#
# COMPACT_ATOMS: atom_id res chain seq x y z
N MET A 1 -4.54 2.69 -23.86
CA MET A 1 -3.63 3.29 -22.84
C MET A 1 -3.46 2.35 -21.65
N ALA A 2 -2.73 1.25 -21.82
CA ALA A 2 -2.52 0.24 -20.76
C ALA A 2 -1.40 0.62 -19.77
N SER A 3 -0.43 1.43 -20.21
CA SER A 3 0.68 1.92 -19.38
C SER A 3 0.23 2.74 -18.17
N ASN A 4 -0.75 3.63 -18.38
CA ASN A 4 -1.21 4.58 -17.35
C ASN A 4 -1.88 3.90 -16.14
N HIS A 5 -2.36 2.66 -16.28
CA HIS A 5 -2.99 1.93 -15.16
C HIS A 5 -1.96 1.23 -14.27
N TYR A 6 -0.87 0.75 -14.87
CA TYR A 6 0.25 0.12 -14.18
C TYR A 6 1.07 1.16 -13.40
N ASP A 7 1.31 2.33 -14.00
CA ASP A 7 2.03 3.43 -13.33
C ASP A 7 1.27 3.93 -12.10
N LYS A 8 -0.05 4.11 -12.21
CA LYS A 8 -0.89 4.47 -11.05
C LYS A 8 -0.88 3.42 -9.95
N TRP A 9 -0.74 2.14 -10.30
CA TRP A 9 -0.62 1.06 -9.33
C TRP A 9 0.72 1.15 -8.59
N ILE A 10 1.83 1.25 -9.32
CA ILE A 10 3.18 1.40 -8.73
C ILE A 10 3.22 2.60 -7.79
N ILE A 11 2.73 3.76 -8.23
CA ILE A 11 2.77 4.98 -7.43
C ILE A 11 1.96 4.81 -6.14
N LYS A 12 0.76 4.23 -6.21
CA LYS A 12 -0.07 3.98 -5.01
C LYS A 12 0.58 2.99 -4.03
N SER A 13 1.18 1.92 -4.55
CA SER A 13 1.93 0.98 -3.72
C SER A 13 3.13 1.64 -3.05
N LEU A 14 3.89 2.44 -3.79
CA LEU A 14 5.10 3.11 -3.29
C LEU A 14 4.76 4.15 -2.22
N ILE A 15 3.67 4.91 -2.41
CA ILE A 15 3.12 5.82 -1.40
C ILE A 15 2.67 5.06 -0.16
N GLY A 16 1.94 3.95 -0.31
CA GLY A 16 1.49 3.14 0.82
C GLY A 16 2.67 2.56 1.62
N THR A 17 3.71 2.05 0.95
CA THR A 17 4.94 1.57 1.60
C THR A 17 5.66 2.69 2.33
N ALA A 18 5.81 3.86 1.69
CA ALA A 18 6.44 5.02 2.31
C ALA A 18 5.67 5.49 3.56
N LEU A 19 4.34 5.45 3.54
CA LEU A 19 3.49 5.77 4.68
C LEU A 19 3.69 4.81 5.86
N ILE A 20 3.75 3.50 5.60
CA ILE A 20 4.03 2.50 6.64
C ILE A 20 5.43 2.73 7.23
N PHE A 21 6.44 2.94 6.38
CA PHE A 21 7.80 3.18 6.81
C PHE A 21 7.91 4.46 7.65
N THR A 22 7.24 5.52 7.23
CA THR A 22 7.14 6.79 7.97
C THR A 22 6.47 6.58 9.33
N GLY A 23 5.37 5.80 9.39
CA GLY A 23 4.71 5.47 10.64
C GLY A 23 5.61 4.71 11.62
N ILE A 24 6.37 3.73 11.13
CA ILE A 24 7.34 2.98 11.96
C ILE A 24 8.45 3.89 12.48
N LEU A 25 9.06 4.71 11.61
CA LEU A 25 10.09 5.67 12.01
C LEU A 25 9.55 6.70 13.01
N PHE A 26 8.30 7.12 12.85
CA PHE A 26 7.64 8.04 13.76
C PHE A 26 7.43 7.43 15.15
N ILE A 27 7.11 6.13 15.25
CA ILE A 27 7.07 5.41 16.53
C ILE A 27 8.45 5.41 17.18
N TYR A 28 9.50 5.04 16.45
CA TYR A 28 10.85 5.05 16.97
C TYR A 28 11.30 6.43 17.44
N TYR A 29 11.01 7.47 16.64
CA TYR A 29 11.33 8.85 17.01
C TYR A 29 10.61 9.27 18.29
N THR A 30 9.31 8.97 18.41
CA THR A 30 8.54 9.32 19.61
C THR A 30 8.97 8.54 20.84
N LEU A 31 9.43 7.30 20.70
CA LEU A 31 10.04 6.53 21.78
C LEU A 31 11.42 7.04 22.19
N ALA A 32 12.27 7.44 21.22
CA ALA A 32 13.66 7.82 21.47
C ALA A 32 13.80 9.27 21.97
N GLN A 33 12.98 10.19 21.44
CA GLN A 33 13.12 11.63 21.69
C GLN A 33 12.08 12.20 22.65
N LEU A 34 10.95 11.52 22.86
CA LEU A 34 9.84 12.04 23.63
C LEU A 34 9.77 11.40 25.02
N ASN A 35 10.41 12.05 26.00
CA ASN A 35 10.33 11.69 27.42
C ASN A 35 9.02 12.13 28.10
N ASP A 36 8.08 12.71 27.36
CA ASP A 36 6.81 13.17 27.89
C ASP A 36 5.78 12.01 27.90
N HIS A 37 5.78 11.25 29.01
CA HIS A 37 4.87 10.12 29.23
C HIS A 37 3.39 10.50 29.13
N SER A 38 3.04 11.77 29.39
CA SER A 38 1.65 12.22 29.36
C SER A 38 1.05 12.16 27.95
N ARG A 39 1.88 12.37 26.91
CA ARG A 39 1.42 12.48 25.52
C ARG A 39 1.70 11.25 24.68
N TRP A 40 2.43 10.27 25.20
CA TRP A 40 2.85 9.07 24.46
C TRP A 40 1.67 8.31 23.82
N VAL A 41 0.54 8.22 24.53
CA VAL A 41 -0.70 7.61 24.00
C VAL A 41 -1.20 8.33 22.74
N LEU A 42 -1.14 9.66 22.73
CA LEU A 42 -1.60 10.49 21.61
C LEU A 42 -0.71 10.27 20.36
N TYR A 43 0.60 10.18 20.56
CA TYR A 43 1.55 9.84 19.50
C TYR A 43 1.39 8.39 19.00
N GLY A 44 1.09 7.44 19.89
CA GLY A 44 0.79 6.06 19.53
C GLY A 44 -0.48 5.94 18.68
N ILE A 45 -1.53 6.68 19.02
CA ILE A 45 -2.76 6.76 18.21
C ILE A 45 -2.47 7.37 16.84
N ALA A 46 -1.73 8.49 16.79
CA ALA A 46 -1.36 9.15 15.54
C ALA A 46 -0.56 8.21 14.62
N ALA A 47 0.43 7.49 15.18
CA ALA A 47 1.23 6.52 14.44
C ALA A 47 0.38 5.36 13.90
N SER A 48 -0.55 4.86 14.70
CA SER A 48 -1.45 3.76 14.32
C SER A 48 -2.35 4.16 13.14
N ILE A 49 -2.87 5.40 13.14
CA ILE A 49 -3.65 5.93 12.01
C ILE A 49 -2.80 6.01 10.74
N ILE A 50 -1.56 6.50 10.84
CA ILE A 50 -0.62 6.59 9.73
C ILE A 50 -0.34 5.21 9.13
N ILE A 51 -0.01 4.22 9.98
CA ILE A 51 0.27 2.85 9.54
C ILE A 51 -0.98 2.21 8.91
N CYS A 52 -2.14 2.31 9.56
CA CYS A 52 -3.39 1.77 9.03
C CYS A 52 -3.75 2.38 7.68
N SER A 53 -3.58 3.70 7.50
CA SER A 53 -3.83 4.35 6.21
C SER A 53 -2.88 3.84 5.13
N GLY A 54 -1.60 3.65 5.44
CA GLY A 54 -0.62 3.06 4.54
C GLY A 54 -0.97 1.63 4.13
N VAL A 55 -1.39 0.79 5.09
CA VAL A 55 -1.84 -0.59 4.83
C VAL A 55 -3.08 -0.61 3.93
N LEU A 56 -4.07 0.23 4.18
CA LEU A 56 -5.28 0.31 3.36
C LEU A 56 -4.96 0.71 1.92
N LEU A 57 -4.07 1.67 1.71
CA LEU A 57 -3.60 2.06 0.38
C LEU A 57 -2.87 0.90 -0.31
N LEU A 58 -2.04 0.16 0.43
CA LEU A 58 -1.32 -1.00 -0.09
C LEU A 58 -2.29 -2.12 -0.52
N CYS A 59 -3.27 -2.45 0.33
CA CYS A 59 -4.30 -3.45 0.05
C CYS A 59 -5.13 -3.06 -1.18
N SER A 60 -5.54 -1.79 -1.27
CA SER A 60 -6.27 -1.27 -2.43
C SER A 60 -5.46 -1.42 -3.73
N ALA A 61 -4.16 -1.08 -3.69
CA ALA A 61 -3.26 -1.27 -4.82
C ALA A 61 -3.10 -2.76 -5.16
N PHE A 62 -2.89 -3.63 -4.16
CA PHE A 62 -2.73 -5.06 -4.36
C PHE A 62 -3.94 -5.69 -5.06
N VAL A 63 -5.16 -5.38 -4.60
CA VAL A 63 -6.40 -5.86 -5.24
C VAL A 63 -6.51 -5.37 -6.68
N HIS A 64 -6.10 -4.13 -6.96
CA HIS A 64 -6.05 -3.61 -8.32
C HIS A 64 -5.11 -4.40 -9.24
N LYS A 65 -3.92 -4.77 -8.74
CA LYS A 65 -2.98 -5.62 -9.49
C LYS A 65 -3.53 -7.02 -9.70
N LEU A 66 -4.09 -7.63 -8.64
CA LEU A 66 -4.65 -8.97 -8.70
C LEU A 66 -5.77 -9.05 -9.76
N LYS A 67 -6.68 -8.07 -9.75
CA LYS A 67 -7.76 -7.99 -10.75
C LYS A 67 -7.23 -7.84 -12.17
N PHE A 68 -6.16 -7.06 -12.35
CA PHE A 68 -5.50 -6.90 -13.64
C PHE A 68 -4.84 -8.21 -14.11
N ASP A 69 -4.15 -8.91 -13.21
CA ASP A 69 -3.46 -10.17 -13.52
C ASP A 69 -4.45 -11.29 -13.91
N ILE A 70 -5.55 -11.43 -13.15
CA ILE A 70 -6.63 -12.38 -13.46
C ILE A 70 -7.21 -12.11 -14.86
N ARG A 71 -7.49 -10.84 -15.18
CA ARG A 71 -8.05 -10.46 -16.48
C ARG A 71 -7.07 -10.72 -17.63
N HIS A 72 -5.77 -10.54 -17.40
CA HIS A 72 -4.75 -10.87 -18.39
C HIS A 72 -4.63 -12.36 -18.64
N ARG A 73 -4.68 -13.18 -17.57
CA ARG A 73 -4.65 -14.65 -17.66
C ARG A 73 -5.88 -15.22 -18.38
N GLN A 74 -7.07 -14.68 -18.13
CA GLN A 74 -8.28 -15.04 -18.87
C GLN A 74 -8.13 -14.72 -20.36
N LYS A 75 -7.62 -13.53 -20.69
CA LYS A 75 -7.45 -13.11 -22.09
C LYS A 75 -6.38 -13.90 -22.84
N SER A 76 -5.36 -14.44 -22.17
CA SER A 76 -4.40 -15.36 -22.79
C SER A 76 -5.01 -16.74 -23.06
N HIS A 77 -5.88 -17.23 -22.16
CA HIS A 77 -6.53 -18.53 -22.31
C HIS A 77 -7.56 -18.54 -23.45
N ASP A 78 -8.36 -17.48 -23.59
CA ASP A 78 -9.33 -17.33 -24.69
C ASP A 78 -8.66 -17.24 -26.07
N LYS A 79 -7.43 -16.69 -26.13
CA LYS A 79 -6.68 -16.63 -27.39
C LYS A 79 -6.13 -18.00 -27.79
N SER A 80 -5.63 -18.78 -26.84
CA SER A 80 -5.13 -20.13 -27.13
C SER A 80 -6.23 -21.11 -27.56
N SER A 81 -7.49 -20.91 -27.14
CA SER A 81 -8.61 -21.77 -27.55
C SER A 81 -9.23 -21.40 -28.90
N LEU A 82 -8.85 -20.26 -29.50
CA LEU A 82 -9.31 -19.85 -30.84
C LEU A 82 -8.33 -20.27 -31.96
N GLU A 83 -7.13 -20.72 -31.59
CA GLU A 83 -6.10 -21.19 -32.53
C GLU A 83 -6.05 -22.73 -32.66
N SER A 84 -6.94 -23.46 -31.98
CA SER A 84 -7.13 -24.92 -32.09
C SER A 84 -8.41 -25.27 -32.85
#